data_AF-A0A9P0L081-F1
#
_entry.id   AF-A0A9P0L081-F1
#
_cell.length_a   1.000
_cell.length_b   1.000
_cell.length_c   1.000
_cell.angle_alpha   90.00
_cell.angle_beta   90.00
_cell.angle_gamma   90.00
#
_symmetry.space_group_name_H-M   'P 1'
#
loop_
_entity.id
_entity.type
_entity.pdbx_description
1 polymer ?
#
loop_
_entity_poly.entity_id
_entity_poly.type
_entity_poly.pdbx_seq_one_letter_code
_entity_poly.pdbx_strand_id
1 'polypeptide(L)'
;MMKNPELARGRLSSSQVRKDYSKLWSELTNKLNSLGLGQKSVDKWQKSWSDYKLNLKKKAAEIERSRNLTGGGPACSKTLNDFELKILEILGESFLKELELKN
;
A
#
# COMPACT_ATOMS: atom_id res chain seq x y z
N MET A 1 10.77 -3.49 1.28
CA MET A 1 9.85 -2.36 1.59
C MET A 1 10.17 -1.76 2.96
N MET A 2 10.12 -2.53 4.07
CA MET A 2 10.31 -2.01 5.45
C MET A 2 11.64 -1.28 5.77
N LYS A 3 12.72 -1.50 5.03
CA LYS A 3 14.03 -0.88 5.33
C LYS A 3 14.33 0.42 4.55
N ASN A 4 13.45 0.86 3.65
CA ASN A 4 13.68 2.07 2.84
C ASN A 4 12.35 2.85 2.60
N PRO A 5 12.03 3.83 3.47
CA PRO A 5 10.78 4.60 3.43
C PRO A 5 10.55 5.38 2.13
N GLU A 6 11.62 5.92 1.53
CA GLU A 6 11.55 6.69 0.28
C GLU A 6 11.15 5.82 -0.93
N LEU A 7 11.48 4.52 -0.87
CA LEU A 7 11.06 3.55 -1.87
C LEU A 7 9.55 3.27 -1.80
N ALA A 8 8.99 3.27 -0.59
CA ALA A 8 7.58 3.06 -0.37
C ALA A 8 6.74 4.28 -0.81
N ARG A 9 7.34 5.48 -0.72
CA ARG A 9 6.71 6.77 -1.05
C ARG A 9 6.77 7.15 -2.52
N GLY A 10 7.65 6.53 -3.32
CA GLY A 10 7.71 6.78 -4.77
C GLY A 10 8.25 8.15 -5.19
N ARG A 11 8.85 8.92 -4.26
CA ARG A 11 9.53 10.19 -4.57
C ARG A 11 10.94 9.91 -5.09
N LEU A 12 11.07 9.78 -6.41
CA LEU A 12 12.34 9.50 -7.08
C LEU A 12 13.03 10.82 -7.49
N SER A 13 13.85 11.40 -6.62
CA SER A 13 14.56 12.66 -6.89
C SER A 13 15.91 12.48 -7.63
N SER A 14 16.56 11.31 -7.59
CA SER A 14 17.87 11.10 -8.24
C SER A 14 17.92 9.82 -9.08
N SER A 15 18.79 9.81 -10.10
CA SER A 15 19.05 8.63 -10.95
C SER A 15 19.47 7.39 -10.14
N GLN A 16 20.08 7.60 -8.96
CA GLN A 16 20.44 6.53 -8.03
C GLN A 16 19.20 5.88 -7.43
N VAL A 17 18.22 6.69 -6.97
CA VAL A 17 16.96 6.18 -6.43
C VAL A 17 16.17 5.39 -7.48
N ARG A 18 16.22 5.79 -8.77
CA ARG A 18 15.60 5.02 -9.86
C ARG A 18 16.23 3.64 -10.06
N LYS A 19 17.56 3.55 -10.02
CA LYS A 19 18.29 2.28 -10.11
C LYS A 19 18.01 1.40 -8.88
N ASP A 20 18.01 1.99 -7.70
CA ASP A 20 17.72 1.28 -6.45
C ASP A 20 16.27 0.78 -6.42
N TYR A 21 15.32 1.58 -6.93
CA TYR A 21 13.91 1.20 -7.12
C TYR A 21 13.75 0.00 -8.05
N SER A 22 14.38 0.04 -9.22
CA SER A 22 14.33 -1.09 -10.16
C SER A 22 14.94 -2.35 -9.55
N LYS A 23 16.12 -2.24 -8.91
CA LYS A 23 16.80 -3.37 -8.27
C LYS A 23 15.95 -4.00 -7.17
N LEU A 24 15.35 -3.18 -6.29
CA LEU A 24 14.52 -3.65 -5.19
C LEU A 24 13.23 -4.33 -5.68
N TRP A 25 12.64 -3.85 -6.77
CA TRP A 25 11.50 -4.51 -7.39
C TRP A 25 11.88 -5.84 -8.03
N SER A 26 13.02 -5.92 -8.73
CA SER A 26 13.53 -7.18 -9.27
C SER A 26 13.78 -8.23 -8.18
N GLU A 27 14.43 -7.85 -7.07
CA GLU A 27 14.66 -8.75 -5.93
C GLU A 27 13.35 -9.23 -5.29
N LEU A 28 12.36 -8.33 -5.14
CA LEU A 28 11.06 -8.65 -4.59
C LEU A 28 10.27 -9.61 -5.50
N THR A 29 10.28 -9.35 -6.81
CA THR A 29 9.65 -10.22 -7.81
C THR A 29 10.25 -11.63 -7.78
N ASN A 30 11.57 -11.75 -7.70
CA ASN A 30 12.23 -13.06 -7.60
C ASN A 30 11.80 -13.82 -6.35
N LYS A 31 11.76 -13.15 -5.19
CA LYS A 31 11.28 -13.75 -3.94
C LYS A 31 9.82 -14.18 -4.04
N LEU A 32 8.94 -13.32 -4.54
CA LEU A 32 7.51 -13.64 -4.66
C LEU A 32 7.26 -14.80 -5.64
N ASN A 33 7.97 -14.82 -6.78
CA ASN A 33 7.87 -15.91 -7.75
C ASN A 33 8.44 -17.23 -7.20
N SER A 34 9.45 -17.18 -6.32
CA SER A 34 9.99 -18.39 -5.66
C SER A 34 9.02 -19.05 -4.67
N LEU A 35 7.94 -18.38 -4.26
CA LEU A 35 6.91 -18.96 -3.39
C LEU A 35 5.99 -19.96 -4.12
N GLY A 36 6.18 -20.18 -5.42
CA GLY A 36 5.45 -21.19 -6.20
C GLY A 36 3.99 -20.82 -6.53
N LEU A 37 3.55 -19.61 -6.17
CA LEU A 37 2.18 -19.11 -6.39
C LEU A 37 1.95 -18.56 -7.82
N GLY A 38 2.86 -18.87 -8.75
CA GLY A 38 2.88 -18.37 -10.12
C GLY A 38 4.01 -17.37 -10.39
N GLN A 39 4.38 -17.20 -11.66
CA GLN A 39 5.40 -16.24 -12.08
C GLN A 39 4.75 -14.98 -12.66
N LYS A 40 5.03 -13.83 -12.05
CA LYS A 40 4.62 -12.51 -12.55
C LYS A 40 5.85 -11.67 -12.85
N SER A 41 5.75 -10.80 -13.87
CA SER A 41 6.76 -9.79 -14.14
C SER A 41 6.74 -8.68 -13.08
N VAL A 42 7.80 -7.87 -13.04
CA VAL A 42 7.92 -6.72 -12.14
C VAL A 42 6.71 -5.79 -12.29
N ASP A 43 6.31 -5.44 -13.51
CA ASP A 43 5.17 -4.54 -13.78
C ASP A 43 3.85 -5.09 -13.23
N LYS A 44 3.64 -6.41 -13.34
CA LYS A 44 2.45 -7.07 -12.80
C LYS A 44 2.43 -7.06 -11.27
N TRP A 45 3.59 -7.21 -10.64
CA TRP A 45 3.72 -7.07 -9.19
C TRP A 45 3.51 -5.63 -8.73
N GLN A 46 4.05 -4.66 -9.45
CA GLN A 46 3.81 -3.23 -9.19
C GLN A 46 2.32 -2.87 -9.32
N LYS A 47 1.64 -3.40 -10.33
CA LYS A 47 0.18 -3.23 -10.48
C LYS A 47 -0.58 -3.87 -9.32
N SER A 48 -0.27 -5.13 -8.99
CA SER A 48 -0.90 -5.84 -7.86
C SER A 48 -0.72 -5.06 -6.54
N TRP A 49 0.46 -4.49 -6.32
CA TRP A 49 0.74 -3.66 -5.15
C TRP A 49 -0.04 -2.34 -5.17
N SER A 50 -0.21 -1.73 -6.34
CA SER A 50 -1.02 -0.52 -6.50
C SER A 50 -2.50 -0.78 -6.21
N ASP A 51 -3.04 -1.88 -6.73
CA ASP A 51 -4.42 -2.31 -6.47
C ASP A 51 -4.63 -2.64 -4.99
N TYR A 52 -3.68 -3.34 -4.36
CA TYR A 52 -3.70 -3.63 -2.93
C TYR A 52 -3.72 -2.34 -2.09
N LYS A 53 -2.84 -1.39 -2.41
CA LYS A 53 -2.81 -0.06 -1.76
C LYS A 53 -4.15 0.68 -1.89
N LEU A 54 -4.79 0.63 -3.06
CA LEU A 54 -6.10 1.25 -3.27
C LEU A 54 -7.19 0.59 -2.42
N ASN A 55 -7.19 -0.74 -2.34
CA ASN A 55 -8.16 -1.49 -1.51
C ASN A 55 -7.94 -1.22 -0.02
N LEU A 56 -6.69 -1.16 0.43
CA LEU A 56 -6.33 -0.80 1.80
C LEU A 56 -6.81 0.61 2.16
N LYS A 57 -6.64 1.58 1.25
CA LYS A 57 -7.18 2.94 1.40
C LYS A 57 -8.70 2.95 1.56
N LYS A 58 -9.41 2.26 0.67
CA LYS A 58 -10.89 2.17 0.73
C LYS A 58 -11.36 1.57 2.05
N LYS A 59 -10.71 0.49 2.48
CA LYS A 59 -11.01 -0.17 3.76
C LYS A 59 -10.80 0.77 4.94
N ALA A 60 -9.67 1.49 4.99
CA ALA A 60 -9.40 2.46 6.04
C ALA A 60 -10.43 3.61 6.07
N ALA A 61 -10.78 4.16 4.90
CA ALA A 61 -11.78 5.23 4.78
C ALA A 61 -13.19 4.77 5.19
N GLU A 62 -13.56 3.53 4.89
CA GLU A 62 -14.85 2.97 5.30
C GLU A 62 -14.95 2.80 6.82
N ILE A 63 -13.86 2.32 7.46
CA ILE A 63 -13.75 2.22 8.91
C ILE A 63 -13.89 3.61 9.54
N GLU A 64 -13.17 4.61 9.03
CA GLU A 64 -13.22 5.97 9.55
C GLU A 64 -14.61 6.61 9.37
N ARG A 65 -15.21 6.46 8.19
CA ARG A 65 -16.58 6.94 7.93
C ARG A 65 -17.59 6.30 8.88
N SER A 66 -17.45 5.00 9.16
CA SER A 66 -18.33 4.31 10.10
C SER A 66 -18.16 4.77 11.55
N ARG A 67 -16.95 5.14 11.97
CA ARG A 67 -16.69 5.74 13.29
C ARG A 67 -17.36 7.10 13.43
N ASN A 68 -17.38 7.88 12.34
CA ASN A 68 -17.90 9.25 12.33
C ASN A 68 -19.43 9.33 12.11
N LEU A 69 -20.07 8.25 11.67
CA LEU A 69 -21.54 8.16 11.55
C LEU A 69 -22.14 7.62 12.85
N THR A 70 -22.71 8.50 13.69
CA THR A 70 -23.38 8.13 14.96
C THR A 70 -24.88 7.82 14.81
N GLY A 71 -25.39 7.70 13.57
CA GLY A 71 -26.80 7.48 13.30
C GLY A 71 -27.21 6.01 13.31
N GLY A 72 -27.42 5.41 14.50
CA GLY A 72 -28.28 4.23 14.77
C GLY A 72 -28.10 2.93 13.95
N GLY A 73 -27.18 2.88 12.99
CA GLY A 73 -26.92 1.73 12.13
C GLY A 73 -25.95 0.73 12.78
N PRO A 74 -25.91 -0.52 12.28
CA PRO A 74 -25.02 -1.55 12.82
C PRO A 74 -23.55 -1.12 12.70
N ALA A 75 -22.77 -1.39 13.76
CA ALA A 75 -21.35 -1.07 13.81
C ALA A 75 -20.59 -1.72 12.64
N CYS A 76 -19.66 -0.99 12.04
CA CYS A 76 -18.79 -1.56 11.00
C CYS A 76 -17.92 -2.66 11.61
N SER A 77 -18.07 -3.88 11.09
CA SER A 77 -17.30 -5.06 11.51
C SER A 77 -15.91 -5.15 10.88
N LYS A 78 -15.56 -4.21 9.99
CA LYS A 78 -14.28 -4.22 9.28
C LYS A 78 -13.18 -3.68 10.19
N THR A 79 -12.10 -4.44 10.31
CA THR A 79 -10.89 -4.03 11.02
C THR A 79 -9.67 -4.21 10.13
N LEU A 80 -8.65 -3.40 10.36
CA LEU A 80 -7.34 -3.59 9.74
C LEU A 80 -6.58 -4.65 10.53
N ASN A 81 -5.97 -5.61 9.83
CA ASN A 81 -5.09 -6.59 10.48
C ASN A 81 -3.68 -6.00 10.71
N ASP A 82 -2.87 -6.68 11.51
CA ASP A 82 -1.53 -6.22 11.89
C ASP A 82 -0.61 -5.94 10.69
N PHE A 83 -0.79 -6.68 9.60
CA PHE A 83 -0.01 -6.50 8.38
C PHE A 83 -0.44 -5.25 7.61
N GLU A 84 -1.75 -5.03 7.49
CA GLU A 84 -2.33 -3.82 6.90
C GLU A 84 -1.94 -2.56 7.69
N LEU A 85 -1.92 -2.63 9.02
CA LEU A 85 -1.46 -1.54 9.90
C LEU A 85 0.02 -1.21 9.67
N LYS A 86 0.89 -2.22 9.64
CA LYS A 86 2.32 -2.04 9.33
C LYS A 86 2.54 -1.43 7.95
N ILE A 87 1.73 -1.81 6.97
CA ILE A 87 1.82 -1.23 5.62
C ILE A 87 1.43 0.25 5.64
N LEU A 88 0.36 0.62 6.34
CA LEU A 88 -0.03 2.03 6.48
C LEU A 88 1.05 2.86 7.18
N GLU A 89 1.68 2.33 8.21
CA GLU A 89 2.79 2.97 8.91
C GLU A 89 3.97 3.27 7.97
N ILE A 90 4.35 2.30 7.13
CA ILE A 90 5.43 2.46 6.14
C ILE A 90 5.07 3.49 5.07
N LEU A 91 3.81 3.51 4.63
CA LEU A 91 3.33 4.44 3.60
C LEU A 91 3.20 5.88 4.13
N GLY A 92 2.97 6.04 5.44
CA GLY A 92 2.88 7.32 6.14
C GLY A 92 1.57 8.08 5.91
N GLU A 93 1.32 9.11 6.71
CA GLU A 93 0.06 9.88 6.69
C GLU A 93 -0.25 10.55 5.34
N SER A 94 0.77 10.94 4.58
CA SER A 94 0.60 11.53 3.25
C SER A 94 -0.14 10.61 2.28
N PHE A 95 -0.01 9.28 2.48
CA PHE A 95 -0.74 8.31 1.68
C PHE A 95 -2.24 8.40 1.93
N LEU A 96 -2.70 8.65 3.16
CA LEU A 96 -4.12 8.72 3.51
C LEU A 96 -4.77 10.05 3.07
N LYS A 97 -4.04 11.17 3.14
CA LYS A 97 -4.56 12.53 2.82
C LYS A 97 -4.85 12.77 1.33
N GLU A 98 -4.21 12.06 0.40
CA GLU A 98 -4.45 12.22 -1.05
C GLU A 98 -5.90 11.94 -1.52
N LEU A 99 -6.74 11.34 -0.67
CA LEU A 99 -8.15 11.05 -0.99
C LEU A 99 -9.09 12.24 -0.69
N GLU A 100 -8.75 13.11 0.26
CA GLU A 100 -9.60 14.25 0.63
C GLU A 100 -9.59 15.36 -0.43
N LEU A 101 -8.58 15.40 -1.30
CA LEU A 101 -8.42 16.43 -2.34
C LEU A 101 -9.06 16.07 -3.69
N LYS A 102 -9.79 14.94 -3.79
CA LYS A 102 -10.45 14.51 -5.04
C LYS A 102 -11.98 14.38 -4.95
N ASN A 103 -12.59 14.89 -3.87
CA ASN A 103 -14.05 15.03 -3.77
C ASN A 103 -14.47 16.47 -4.02
#